data_AF-A0A7X2XHQ8-F1
#
_entry.id   AF-A0A7X2XHQ8-F1
#
_cell.length_a   1.000
_cell.length_b   1.000
_cell.length_c   1.000
_cell.angle_alpha   90.00
_cell.angle_beta   90.00
_cell.angle_gamma   90.00
#
_symmetry.space_group_name_H-M   'P 1'
#
loop_
_entity.id
_entity.type
_entity.pdbx_description
1 polymer ?
#
loop_
_entity_poly.entity_id
_entity_poly.type
_entity_poly.pdbx_seq_one_letter_code
_entity_poly.pdbx_strand_id
1 'polypeptide(L)'
;MTTWNELPAHLVSKIRSDSVTAPANLPGAEPKLKYGNSITEVDGIRFDSEKEADYYWDLHWLMREGTVKEVELQPKFVLQPGYKREGKKIRPIIYKADFKVTEAGGHVYYVDTKGMKTPVYLLKKKMLLYRYPDIDFREV
;
A
#
# COMPACT_ATOMS: atom_id res chain seq x y z
N MET A 1 27.86 -28.10 4.26
CA MET A 1 26.45 -27.71 4.49
C MET A 1 26.47 -26.43 5.30
N THR A 2 26.22 -25.28 4.68
CA THR A 2 26.09 -24.01 5.41
C THR A 2 24.81 -24.11 6.23
N THR A 3 24.95 -24.14 7.55
CA THR A 3 23.82 -24.00 8.46
C THR A 3 23.19 -22.64 8.18
N TRP A 4 21.95 -22.63 7.69
CA TRP A 4 21.19 -21.40 7.42
C TRP A 4 21.00 -20.50 8.67
N ASN A 5 21.44 -20.96 9.84
CA ASN A 5 21.45 -20.22 11.09
C ASN A 5 22.61 -19.21 11.19
N GLU A 6 23.68 -19.37 10.42
CA GLU A 6 24.84 -18.47 10.46
C GLU A 6 25.13 -17.92 9.07
N LEU A 7 24.52 -16.77 8.75
CA LEU A 7 24.76 -16.07 7.50
C LEU A 7 26.10 -15.30 7.56
N PRO A 8 26.90 -15.30 6.49
CA PRO A 8 28.08 -14.45 6.38
C PRO A 8 27.74 -12.96 6.57
N ALA A 9 28.63 -12.18 7.20
CA ALA A 9 28.36 -10.77 7.56
C ALA A 9 27.88 -9.89 6.38
N HIS A 10 28.39 -10.11 5.17
CA HIS A 10 27.97 -9.38 3.96
C HIS A 10 26.56 -9.72 3.46
N LEU A 11 25.99 -10.86 3.89
CA LEU A 11 24.63 -11.31 3.60
C LEU A 11 23.64 -10.88 4.69
N VAL A 12 24.09 -10.86 5.95
CA VAL A 12 23.30 -10.36 7.10
C VAL A 12 22.78 -8.93 6.86
N SER A 13 23.61 -8.06 6.27
CA SER A 13 23.27 -6.66 5.97
C SER A 13 22.27 -6.45 4.82
N LYS A 14 21.89 -7.54 4.12
CA LYS A 14 21.00 -7.54 2.94
C LYS A 14 19.67 -8.26 3.20
N ILE A 15 19.38 -8.63 4.44
CA ILE A 15 18.14 -9.31 4.81
C ILE A 15 16.98 -8.34 4.71
N ARG A 16 15.97 -8.72 3.93
CA ARG A 16 14.74 -7.94 3.75
C ARG A 16 13.72 -8.30 4.81
N SER A 17 12.85 -7.36 5.16
CA SER A 17 11.75 -7.61 6.11
C SER A 17 10.79 -8.73 5.67
N ASP A 18 10.72 -9.07 4.38
CA ASP A 18 9.87 -10.13 3.83
C ASP A 18 10.60 -11.46 3.61
N SER A 19 11.80 -11.65 4.15
CA SER A 19 12.55 -12.91 4.03
C SER A 19 11.91 -14.06 4.83
N VAL A 20 12.07 -15.28 4.30
CA VAL A 20 11.61 -16.52 4.94
C VAL A 20 12.20 -16.70 6.34
N THR A 21 13.45 -16.28 6.53
CA THR A 21 14.08 -16.14 7.85
C THR A 21 13.84 -14.72 8.35
N ALA A 22 13.03 -14.54 9.39
CA ALA A 22 12.81 -13.22 9.97
C ALA A 22 14.12 -12.65 10.53
N PRO A 23 14.42 -11.36 10.34
CA PRO A 23 15.64 -10.72 10.87
C PRO A 23 15.74 -10.82 12.39
N ALA A 24 14.62 -10.90 13.11
CA ALA A 24 14.56 -11.15 14.54
C ALA A 24 15.23 -12.46 15.00
N ASN A 25 15.40 -13.43 14.08
CA ASN A 25 16.01 -14.74 14.37
C ASN A 25 17.51 -14.80 14.00
N LEU A 26 18.10 -13.71 13.53
CA LEU A 26 19.52 -13.64 13.13
C LEU A 26 20.25 -12.54 13.91
N PRO A 27 21.22 -12.89 14.77
CA PRO A 27 21.94 -11.91 15.57
C PRO A 27 22.73 -10.94 14.67
N GLY A 28 22.47 -9.64 14.80
CA GLY A 28 23.10 -8.57 14.01
C GLY A 28 22.39 -8.19 12.71
N ALA A 29 21.21 -8.76 12.42
CA ALA A 29 20.40 -8.40 11.26
C ALA A 29 19.42 -7.26 11.59
N GLU A 30 19.61 -6.08 11.02
CA GLU A 30 18.59 -5.02 11.04
C GLU A 30 17.59 -5.23 9.88
N PRO A 31 16.28 -5.26 10.15
CA PRO A 31 15.26 -5.38 9.11
C PRO A 31 15.30 -4.19 8.17
N LYS A 32 15.70 -4.40 6.91
CA LYS A 32 15.52 -3.41 5.85
C LYS A 32 14.20 -3.63 5.14
N LEU A 33 13.34 -2.61 5.11
CA LEU A 33 12.12 -2.64 4.32
C LEU A 33 12.48 -2.83 2.85
N LYS A 34 11.69 -3.66 2.15
CA LYS A 34 11.94 -4.06 0.76
C LYS A 34 12.14 -2.89 -0.20
N TYR A 35 11.52 -1.75 0.12
CA TYR A 35 11.56 -0.52 -0.66
C TYR A 35 12.33 0.62 0.02
N GLY A 36 12.93 0.40 1.20
CA GLY A 36 13.66 1.44 1.93
C GLY A 36 12.78 2.54 2.54
N ASN A 37 11.46 2.38 2.52
CA ASN A 37 10.53 3.34 3.11
C ASN A 37 10.69 3.40 4.64
N SER A 38 10.41 4.54 5.26
CA SER A 38 10.17 4.64 6.69
C SER A 38 8.68 4.46 6.97
N ILE A 39 8.33 3.66 7.98
CA ILE A 39 6.94 3.57 8.47
C ILE A 39 6.72 4.79 9.35
N THR A 40 5.78 5.65 8.95
CA THR A 40 5.42 6.86 9.71
C THR A 40 4.06 6.65 10.36
N GLU A 41 3.93 7.07 11.61
CA GLU A 41 2.66 7.06 12.34
C GLU A 41 2.14 8.50 12.45
N VAL A 42 0.94 8.76 11.94
CA VAL A 42 0.26 10.06 12.04
C VAL A 42 -1.11 9.81 12.67
N ASP A 43 -1.42 10.50 13.76
CA ASP A 43 -2.68 10.36 14.51
C ASP A 43 -3.03 8.90 14.90
N GLY A 44 -2.01 8.08 15.22
CA GLY A 44 -2.19 6.67 15.55
C GLY A 44 -2.37 5.73 14.36
N ILE A 45 -2.25 6.25 13.14
CA ILE A 45 -2.40 5.51 11.88
C ILE A 45 -1.02 5.26 11.29
N ARG A 46 -0.71 3.98 11.02
CA ARG A 46 0.55 3.56 10.38
C ARG A 46 0.43 3.64 8.86
N PHE A 47 1.37 4.35 8.23
CA PHE A 47 1.48 4.47 6.78
C PHE A 47 2.67 3.66 6.24
N ASP A 48 2.52 3.14 5.02
CA ASP A 48 3.55 2.30 4.37
C ASP A 48 4.64 3.17 3.70
N SER A 49 4.42 4.49 3.59
CA SER A 49 5.40 5.45 3.13
C SER A 49 5.24 6.84 3.77
N GLU A 50 6.33 7.60 3.79
CA GLU A 50 6.33 9.02 4.20
C GLU A 50 5.41 9.87 3.31
N LYS A 51 5.38 9.59 2.00
CA LYS A 51 4.50 10.28 1.05
C LYS A 51 3.01 10.09 1.34
N GLU A 52 2.61 8.89 1.79
CA GLU A 52 1.25 8.62 2.25
C GLU A 52 0.93 9.45 3.51
N ALA A 53 1.86 9.49 4.46
CA ALA A 53 1.71 10.22 5.71
C ALA A 53 1.59 11.74 5.49
N ASP A 54 2.44 12.32 4.63
CA ASP A 54 2.40 13.73 4.27
C ASP A 54 1.07 14.09 3.59
N TYR A 55 0.63 13.27 2.63
CA TYR A 55 -0.64 13.50 1.96
C TYR A 55 -1.84 13.40 2.92
N TYR A 56 -1.80 12.46 3.87
CA TYR A 56 -2.81 12.36 4.91
C TYR A 56 -2.83 13.62 5.81
N TRP A 57 -1.67 14.18 6.13
CA TRP A 57 -1.58 15.42 6.90
C TRP A 57 -2.21 16.62 6.17
N ASP A 58 -1.95 16.74 4.88
CA ASP A 58 -2.58 17.76 4.03
C ASP A 58 -4.11 17.61 4.00
N LEU A 59 -4.59 16.37 3.83
CA LEU A 59 -6.03 16.09 3.88
C LEU A 59 -6.63 16.44 5.25
N HIS A 60 -5.93 16.18 6.34
CA HIS A 60 -6.38 16.52 7.68
C HIS A 60 -6.52 18.04 7.89
N TRP A 61 -5.62 18.85 7.31
CA TRP A 61 -5.78 20.30 7.28
C TRP A 61 -6.99 20.74 6.46
N LEU A 62 -7.18 20.17 5.28
CA LEU A 62 -8.35 20.45 4.43
C LEU A 62 -9.67 20.07 5.10
N MET A 63 -9.67 19.05 5.97
CA MET A 63 -10.81 18.71 6.81
C MET A 63 -11.11 19.78 7.86
N ARG A 64 -10.07 20.36 8.49
CA ARG A 64 -10.22 21.44 9.47
C ARG A 64 -10.73 22.74 8.84
N GLU A 65 -10.32 23.01 7.61
CA GLU A 65 -10.79 24.16 6.82
C GLU A 65 -12.23 23.97 6.29
N GLY A 66 -12.75 22.74 6.32
CA GLY A 66 -14.08 22.40 5.84
C GLY A 66 -14.17 22.21 4.32
N THR A 67 -13.03 22.17 3.61
CA THR A 67 -12.97 21.87 2.18
C THR A 67 -13.20 20.37 1.92
N VAL A 68 -12.62 19.53 2.78
CA VAL A 68 -12.83 18.07 2.77
C VAL A 68 -13.78 17.71 3.90
N LYS A 69 -14.79 16.91 3.60
CA LYS A 69 -15.78 16.45 4.59
C LYS A 69 -15.35 15.15 5.24
N GLU A 70 -14.84 14.21 4.43
CA GLU A 70 -14.55 12.86 4.89
C GLU A 70 -13.36 12.27 4.12
N VAL A 71 -12.51 11.53 4.85
CA VAL A 71 -11.40 10.76 4.30
C VAL A 71 -11.53 9.32 4.77
N GLU A 72 -11.59 8.38 3.82
CA GLU A 72 -11.58 6.95 4.08
C GLU A 72 -10.24 6.36 3.63
N LEU A 73 -9.59 5.60 4.51
CA LEU A 73 -8.30 4.97 4.25
C LEU A 73 -8.47 3.59 3.60
N GLN A 74 -7.58 3.30 2.65
CA GLN A 74 -7.46 1.99 2.02
C GLN A 74 -8.76 1.41 1.41
N PRO A 75 -9.56 2.20 0.66
CA PRO A 75 -10.79 1.71 0.05
C PRO A 75 -10.49 0.57 -0.94
N LYS A 76 -11.35 -0.46 -0.91
CA LYS A 76 -11.15 -1.71 -1.66
C LYS A 76 -12.07 -1.79 -2.87
N PHE A 77 -11.49 -2.05 -4.04
CA PHE A 77 -12.23 -2.31 -5.27
C PHE A 77 -12.00 -3.74 -5.74
N VAL A 78 -13.08 -4.47 -5.98
CA VAL A 78 -12.99 -5.79 -6.60
C VAL A 78 -12.81 -5.60 -8.10
N LEU A 79 -11.64 -5.95 -8.62
CA LEU A 79 -11.31 -5.91 -10.05
C LEU A 79 -11.79 -7.18 -10.75
N GLN A 80 -11.61 -8.32 -10.08
CA GLN A 80 -12.11 -9.62 -10.53
C GLN A 80 -12.67 -10.37 -9.31
N PRO A 81 -13.94 -10.84 -9.36
CA PRO A 81 -14.49 -11.62 -8.27
C PRO A 81 -13.75 -12.95 -8.12
N GLY A 82 -13.70 -13.46 -6.89
CA GLY A 82 -13.19 -14.79 -6.63
C GLY A 82 -14.13 -15.83 -7.26
N TYR A 83 -13.56 -16.94 -7.73
CA TYR A 83 -14.31 -18.00 -8.39
C TYR A 83 -13.80 -19.36 -7.95
N LYS A 84 -14.51 -20.43 -8.31
CA LYS A 84 -14.06 -21.81 -8.09
C LYS A 84 -13.64 -22.43 -9.41
N ARG A 85 -12.53 -23.18 -9.40
CA ARG A 85 -12.08 -23.99 -10.53
C ARG A 85 -11.57 -25.31 -9.99
N GLU A 86 -12.06 -26.43 -10.52
CA GLU A 86 -11.65 -27.79 -10.11
C GLU A 86 -11.75 -28.00 -8.58
N GLY A 87 -12.85 -27.55 -7.98
CA GLY A 87 -13.08 -27.62 -6.53
C GLY A 87 -12.24 -26.65 -5.69
N LYS A 88 -11.25 -25.97 -6.26
CA LYS A 88 -10.38 -25.01 -5.56
C LYS A 88 -10.95 -23.59 -5.64
N LYS A 89 -10.92 -22.86 -4.51
CA LYS A 89 -11.34 -21.45 -4.43
C LYS A 89 -10.18 -20.54 -4.84
N ILE A 90 -10.38 -19.77 -5.90
CA ILE A 90 -9.48 -18.73 -6.37
C ILE A 90 -9.87 -17.39 -5.75
N ARG A 91 -8.90 -16.68 -5.18
CA ARG A 91 -9.12 -15.41 -4.48
C ARG A 91 -9.44 -14.28 -5.47
N PRO A 92 -10.27 -13.30 -5.07
CA PRO A 92 -10.52 -12.11 -5.89
C PRO A 92 -9.25 -11.30 -6.11
N ILE A 93 -9.20 -10.59 -7.23
CA ILE A 93 -8.21 -9.54 -7.46
C ILE A 93 -8.81 -8.24 -6.92
N ILE A 94 -8.14 -7.67 -5.91
CA ILE A 94 -8.55 -6.42 -5.27
C ILE A 94 -7.51 -5.34 -5.57
N TYR A 95 -8.01 -4.16 -5.94
CA TYR A 95 -7.29 -2.90 -5.89
C TYR A 95 -7.53 -2.25 -4.53
N LYS A 96 -6.48 -1.75 -3.89
CA LYS A 96 -6.59 -0.91 -2.70
C LYS A 96 -5.98 0.43 -3.08
N ALA A 97 -6.79 1.48 -3.10
CA ALA A 97 -6.24 2.84 -3.21
C ALA A 97 -5.80 3.29 -1.81
N ASP A 98 -5.01 4.36 -1.69
CA ASP A 98 -4.54 4.82 -0.38
C ASP A 98 -5.65 5.62 0.33
N PHE A 99 -6.34 6.48 -0.41
CA PHE A 99 -7.39 7.37 0.13
C PHE A 99 -8.63 7.41 -0.77
N LYS A 100 -9.78 7.60 -0.14
CA LYS A 100 -11.00 8.13 -0.75
C LYS A 100 -11.33 9.42 -0.05
N VAL A 101 -11.51 10.48 -0.82
CA VAL A 101 -11.76 11.82 -0.31
C VAL A 101 -13.13 12.25 -0.76
N THR A 102 -13.93 12.75 0.18
CA THR A 102 -15.22 13.37 -0.09
C THR A 102 -15.11 14.86 0.23
N GLU A 103 -15.21 15.69 -0.79
CA GLU A 103 -15.20 17.15 -0.65
C GLU A 103 -16.53 17.64 -0.05
N ALA A 104 -16.53 18.83 0.54
CA ALA A 104 -17.75 19.43 1.10
C ALA A 104 -18.84 19.64 0.05
N GLY A 105 -18.47 19.86 -1.22
CA GLY A 105 -19.39 19.95 -2.35
C GLY A 105 -20.00 18.60 -2.78
N GLY A 106 -19.62 17.49 -2.15
CA GLY A 106 -20.12 16.15 -2.45
C GLY A 106 -19.36 15.42 -3.56
N HIS A 107 -18.34 16.04 -4.15
CA HIS A 107 -17.45 15.37 -5.09
C HIS A 107 -16.60 14.32 -4.37
N VAL A 108 -16.44 13.16 -5.00
CA VAL A 108 -15.67 12.04 -4.46
C VAL A 108 -14.56 11.68 -5.43
N TYR A 109 -13.33 11.62 -4.92
CA TYR A 109 -12.18 11.16 -5.68
C TYR A 109 -11.31 10.21 -4.86
N TYR A 110 -10.51 9.43 -5.55
CA TYR A 110 -9.65 8.41 -4.98
C TYR A 110 -8.20 8.73 -5.29
N VAL A 111 -7.33 8.57 -4.30
CA VAL A 111 -5.93 8.93 -4.41
C VAL A 111 -5.05 7.74 -4.12
N ASP A 112 -4.01 7.62 -4.91
CA ASP A 112 -2.96 6.64 -4.73
C ASP A 112 -1.61 7.34 -4.80
N THR A 113 -0.91 7.38 -3.67
CA THR A 113 0.41 7.99 -3.57
C THR A 113 1.44 7.00 -4.08
N LYS A 114 2.17 7.38 -5.12
CA LYS A 114 3.06 6.44 -5.83
C LYS A 114 4.40 7.11 -6.11
N GLY A 115 5.46 6.51 -5.58
CA GLY A 115 6.83 6.80 -6.00
C GLY A 115 7.24 5.96 -7.21
N MET A 116 7.23 4.62 -7.06
CA MET A 116 7.62 3.68 -8.11
C MET A 116 6.41 2.93 -8.69
N LYS A 117 6.21 3.04 -10.01
CA LYS A 117 5.14 2.33 -10.73
C LYS A 117 5.60 0.90 -11.09
N THR A 118 5.12 -0.08 -10.33
CA THR A 118 5.42 -1.50 -10.61
C THR A 118 4.55 -2.05 -11.76
N PRO A 119 4.98 -3.10 -12.50
CA PRO A 119 4.16 -3.71 -13.54
C PRO A 119 2.81 -4.22 -13.02
N VAL A 120 2.78 -4.77 -11.80
CA VAL A 120 1.55 -5.25 -11.14
C VAL A 120 0.60 -4.08 -10.84
N TYR A 121 1.15 -2.96 -10.38
CA TYR A 121 0.39 -1.73 -10.16
C TYR A 121 -0.25 -1.25 -11.47
N LEU A 122 0.54 -1.11 -12.54
CA LEU A 122 0.06 -0.65 -13.84
C LEU A 122 -1.07 -1.55 -14.39
N LEU A 123 -0.92 -2.87 -14.26
CA LEU A 123 -1.95 -3.81 -14.66
C LEU A 123 -3.24 -3.64 -13.85
N LYS A 124 -3.12 -3.56 -12.52
CA LYS A 124 -4.28 -3.37 -11.65
C LYS A 124 -4.97 -2.03 -11.88
N LYS A 125 -4.21 -0.95 -12.10
CA LYS A 125 -4.75 0.37 -12.46
C LYS A 125 -5.51 0.30 -13.78
N LYS A 126 -4.95 -0.35 -14.80
CA LYS A 126 -5.64 -0.54 -16.09
C LYS A 126 -6.97 -1.28 -15.91
N MET A 127 -6.99 -2.33 -15.09
CA MET A 127 -8.22 -3.06 -14.77
C MET A 127 -9.23 -2.22 -13.97
N LEU A 128 -8.74 -1.40 -13.03
CA LEU A 128 -9.56 -0.48 -12.23
C LEU A 128 -10.31 0.49 -13.14
N LEU A 129 -9.58 1.24 -13.97
CA LEU A 129 -10.16 2.25 -14.86
C LEU A 129 -11.10 1.64 -15.91
N TYR A 130 -10.81 0.42 -16.37
CA TYR A 130 -11.72 -0.29 -17.28
C TYR A 130 -13.04 -0.70 -16.60
N ARG A 131 -12.97 -1.15 -15.34
CA ARG A 131 -14.15 -1.64 -14.60
C ARG A 131 -14.98 -0.53 -13.99
N TYR A 132 -14.36 0.58 -13.62
CA TYR A 132 -14.99 1.76 -13.03
C TYR A 132 -14.66 2.98 -13.91
N PRO A 133 -15.33 3.16 -15.05
CA PRO A 133 -14.96 4.21 -16.02
C PRO A 133 -15.14 5.63 -15.49
N ASP A 134 -16.10 5.83 -14.57
CA ASP A 134 -16.45 7.14 -14.02
C ASP A 134 -15.69 7.47 -12.73
N ILE A 135 -14.70 6.66 -12.35
CA ILE A 135 -13.90 6.90 -11.14
C ILE A 135 -12.98 8.10 -11.33
N ASP A 136 -13.07 9.11 -10.46
CA ASP A 136 -12.03 10.13 -10.34
C ASP A 136 -10.87 9.54 -9.55
N PHE A 137 -9.87 9.03 -10.27
CA PHE A 137 -8.69 8.39 -9.70
C PHE A 137 -7.44 9.22 -9.99
N ARG A 138 -6.75 9.63 -8.92
CA ARG A 138 -5.60 10.53 -8.95
C ARG A 138 -4.34 9.83 -8.43
N GLU A 139 -3.23 10.04 -9.13
CA GLU A 139 -1.90 9.60 -8.66
C GLU A 139 -1.15 10.82 -8.13
N VAL A 140 -0.62 10.70 -6.92
CA VAL A 140 0.21 11.75 -6.30
C VAL A 140 1.63 11.27 -6.14
#